data_AF-A0A6I3M041-F1
#
_entry.id   AF-A0A6I3M041-F1
#
_cell.length_a   1.000
_cell.length_b   1.000
_cell.length_c   1.000
_cell.angle_alpha   90.00
_cell.angle_beta   90.00
_cell.angle_gamma   90.00
#
_symmetry.space_group_name_H-M   'P 1'
#
loop_
_entity.id
_entity.type
_entity.pdbx_description
1 polymer ?
#
loop_
_entity_poly.entity_id
_entity_poly.type
_entity_poly.pdbx_seq_one_letter_code
_entity_poly.pdbx_strand_id
1 'polypeptide(L)'
;MSKNQIETRIAQLYLALQYCSERSKTFTAGERICINQERFQWMHILDNETASPRPVSQSIENKLKEVSKLAVLHNFKPYYSDPFKDEILLLN
;
A
#
# COMPACT_ATOMS: atom_id res chain seq x y z
N MET A 1 3.33 -14.41 6.87
CA MET A 1 2.03 -13.88 6.38
C MET A 1 1.60 -14.75 5.22
N SER A 2 0.30 -15.01 5.04
CA SER A 2 -0.21 -15.67 3.83
C SER A 2 -0.17 -14.72 2.63
N LYS A 3 -0.26 -15.26 1.40
CA LYS A 3 -0.33 -14.49 0.15
C LYS A 3 -1.39 -13.37 0.24
N ASN A 4 -2.62 -13.71 0.62
CA ASN A 4 -3.72 -12.74 0.75
C ASN A 4 -3.41 -11.63 1.76
N GLN A 5 -2.69 -11.93 2.85
CA GLN A 5 -2.28 -10.91 3.82
C GLN A 5 -1.24 -9.96 3.22
N ILE A 6 -0.32 -10.47 2.38
CA ILE A 6 0.70 -9.67 1.69
C ILE A 6 0.03 -8.76 0.65
N GLU A 7 -0.88 -9.29 -0.18
CA GLU A 7 -1.64 -8.51 -1.16
C GLU A 7 -2.45 -7.40 -0.48
N THR A 8 -3.15 -7.72 0.61
CA THR A 8 -3.89 -6.73 1.41
C THR A 8 -2.97 -5.61 1.92
N ARG A 9 -1.76 -5.97 2.38
CA ARG A 9 -0.78 -5.01 2.86
C ARG A 9 -0.25 -4.11 1.73
N ILE A 10 0.05 -4.68 0.57
CA ILE A 10 0.46 -3.93 -0.62
C ILE A 10 -0.63 -2.93 -1.03
N ALA A 11 -1.88 -3.37 -1.08
CA ALA A 11 -3.02 -2.51 -1.41
C ALA A 11 -3.19 -1.36 -0.40
N GLN A 12 -3.03 -1.64 0.90
CA GLN A 12 -3.06 -0.60 1.95
C GLN A 12 -1.95 0.45 1.76
N LEU A 13 -0.71 0.00 1.53
CA LEU A 13 0.43 0.90 1.30
C LEU A 13 0.23 1.74 0.04
N TYR A 14 -0.36 1.16 -1.00
CA TYR A 14 -0.63 1.86 -2.24
C TYR A 14 -1.77 2.89 -2.10
N LEU A 15 -2.87 2.53 -1.44
CA LEU A 15 -3.95 3.44 -1.09
C LEU A 15 -3.42 4.68 -0.36
N ALA A 16 -2.54 4.48 0.62
CA ALA A 16 -1.97 5.58 1.38
C ALA A 16 -1.16 6.55 0.52
N LEU A 17 -0.39 6.02 -0.44
CA LEU A 17 0.38 6.85 -1.38
C LEU A 17 -0.52 7.61 -2.36
N GLN A 18 -1.58 6.99 -2.85
CA GLN A 18 -2.56 7.65 -3.73
C GLN A 18 -3.32 8.75 -2.98
N TYR A 19 -3.91 8.42 -1.83
CA TYR A 19 -4.64 9.36 -0.99
C TYR A 19 -3.81 10.62 -0.66
N CYS A 20 -2.55 10.42 -0.27
CA CYS A 20 -1.68 11.54 0.09
C CYS A 20 -1.17 12.37 -1.09
N SER A 21 -1.26 11.84 -2.31
CA SER A 21 -0.92 12.61 -3.52
C SER A 21 -2.07 13.53 -3.94
N GLU A 22 -3.32 13.17 -3.61
CA GLU A 22 -4.53 13.86 -4.10
C GLU A 22 -5.24 14.72 -3.05
N ARG A 23 -5.13 14.40 -1.76
CA ARG A 23 -5.95 15.03 -0.71
C ARG A 23 -5.14 15.78 0.33
N SER A 24 -4.29 15.06 1.06
CA SER A 24 -3.58 15.60 2.23
C SER A 24 -2.13 15.15 2.29
N LYS A 25 -1.21 16.07 2.58
CA LYS A 25 0.20 15.76 2.79
C LYS A 25 0.45 15.14 4.18
N THR A 26 -0.20 14.02 4.47
CA THR A 26 -0.10 13.30 5.76
C THR A 26 1.30 12.70 5.98
N PHE A 27 1.99 12.34 4.90
CA PHE A 27 3.35 11.81 4.92
C PHE A 27 4.35 12.82 4.38
N THR A 28 5.51 12.90 5.03
CA THR A 28 6.70 13.54 4.48
C THR A 28 7.24 12.78 3.26
N ALA A 29 8.14 13.41 2.49
CA ALA A 29 8.80 12.72 1.38
C ALA A 29 9.55 11.45 1.83
N GLY A 30 10.25 11.51 2.97
CA GLY A 30 10.96 10.37 3.55
C GLY A 30 10.02 9.22 3.95
N GLU A 31 8.87 9.54 4.55
CA GLU A 31 7.88 8.53 4.92
C GLU A 31 7.26 7.86 3.68
N ARG A 32 6.99 8.64 2.61
CA ARG A 32 6.51 8.08 1.33
C ARG A 32 7.53 7.13 0.71
N ILE A 33 8.82 7.45 0.80
CA ILE A 33 9.90 6.55 0.35
C ILE A 33 9.87 5.24 1.14
N CYS A 34 9.77 5.30 2.47
CA CYS A 34 9.70 4.10 3.31
C CYS A 34 8.47 3.23 2.98
N ILE A 35 7.29 3.84 2.82
CA ILE A 35 6.05 3.13 2.42
C ILE A 35 6.23 2.43 1.06
N ASN A 36 6.81 3.14 0.10
CA ASN A 36 7.05 2.61 -1.24
C ASN A 36 8.06 1.45 -1.20
N GLN A 37 9.11 1.56 -0.40
CA GLN A 37 10.10 0.50 -0.21
C GLN A 37 9.49 -0.75 0.43
N GLU A 38 8.65 -0.60 1.46
CA GLU A 38 7.93 -1.74 2.03
C GLU A 38 7.01 -2.39 0.98
N ARG A 39 6.28 -1.57 0.19
CA ARG A 39 5.40 -2.08 -0.87
C ARG A 39 6.16 -2.93 -1.88
N PHE A 40 7.31 -2.46 -2.36
CA PHE A 40 8.15 -3.21 -3.29
C PHE A 40 8.75 -4.47 -2.65
N GLN A 41 9.13 -4.42 -1.37
CA GLN A 41 9.63 -5.61 -0.66
C GLN A 41 8.55 -6.69 -0.58
N TRP A 42 7.31 -6.32 -0.33
CA TRP A 42 6.19 -7.27 -0.33
C TRP A 42 5.91 -7.86 -1.70
N MET A 43 5.98 -7.05 -2.78
CA MET A 43 5.89 -7.59 -4.14
C MET A 43 7.02 -8.58 -4.44
N HIS A 44 8.25 -8.28 -4.02
CA HIS A 44 9.37 -9.21 -4.18
C HIS A 44 9.18 -10.52 -3.39
N ILE A 45 8.59 -10.46 -2.19
CA ILE A 45 8.32 -11.65 -1.37
C ILE A 45 7.28 -12.57 -2.02
N LEU A 46 6.35 -12.02 -2.82
CA LEU A 46 5.40 -12.85 -3.58
C LEU A 46 6.10 -13.73 -4.62
N ASP A 47 7.20 -13.27 -5.20
CA ASP A 47 8.02 -14.02 -6.16
C ASP A 47 9.15 -14.82 -5.49
N ASN A 48 9.58 -14.41 -4.30
CA ASN A 48 10.68 -14.99 -3.55
C ASN A 48 10.34 -15.08 -2.06
N GLU A 49 9.74 -16.19 -1.65
CA GLU A 49 9.30 -16.41 -0.26
C GLU A 49 10.46 -16.40 0.76
N THR A 50 11.71 -16.54 0.33
CA THR A 50 12.88 -16.48 1.21
C THR A 50 13.33 -15.05 1.54
N ALA A 51 12.81 -14.04 0.83
CA ALA A 51 13.12 -12.66 1.09
C ALA A 51 12.54 -12.18 2.44
N SER A 52 13.30 -11.34 3.13
CA SER A 52 12.88 -10.80 4.43
C SER A 52 11.97 -9.58 4.29
N PRO A 53 10.94 -9.43 5.14
CA PRO A 53 10.09 -8.24 5.12
C PRO A 53 10.86 -7.00 5.56
N ARG A 54 10.40 -5.83 5.09
CA ARG A 54 10.94 -4.52 5.49
C ARG A 54 9.81 -3.60 5.96
N PRO A 55 9.24 -3.86 7.14
CA PRO A 55 8.12 -3.07 7.64
C PRO A 55 8.53 -1.62 7.90
N VAL A 56 7.61 -0.69 7.68
CA VAL A 56 7.76 0.71 8.11
C VAL A 56 7.77 0.84 9.64
N SER A 57 8.16 2.01 10.14
CA SER A 57 8.14 2.29 11.57
C SER A 57 6.72 2.38 12.13
N GLN A 58 6.58 2.19 13.45
CA GLN A 58 5.29 2.28 14.14
C GLN A 58 4.59 3.64 13.97
N SER A 59 5.36 4.72 13.81
CA SER A 59 4.81 6.05 13.53
C SER A 59 4.10 6.09 12.17
N ILE A 60 4.74 5.51 11.14
CA ILE A 60 4.16 5.40 9.80
C ILE A 60 2.94 4.48 9.83
N GLU A 61 2.97 3.37 10.58
CA GLU A 61 1.80 2.49 10.77
C GLU A 61 0.58 3.22 11.31
N ASN A 62 0.78 4.08 12.31
CA ASN A 62 -0.31 4.84 12.90
C ASN A 62 -0.96 5.78 11.87
N LYS A 63 -0.13 6.43 11.04
CA LYS A 63 -0.60 7.27 9.93
C LYS A 63 -1.30 6.45 8.83
N LEU A 64 -0.82 5.25 8.50
CA LEU A 64 -1.47 4.36 7.54
C LEU A 64 -2.90 3.99 8.00
N LYS A 65 -3.08 3.72 9.29
CA LYS A 65 -4.40 3.45 9.88
C LYS A 65 -5.31 4.68 9.80
N GLU A 66 -4.78 5.86 10.07
CA GLU A 66 -5.53 7.12 9.94
C GLU A 66 -5.96 7.38 8.49
N VAL A 67 -5.04 7.27 7.54
CA VAL A 67 -5.34 7.44 6.11
C VAL A 67 -6.38 6.43 5.63
N SER A 68 -6.34 5.19 6.10
CA SER A 68 -7.35 4.18 5.78
C SER A 68 -8.75 4.61 6.25
N LYS A 69 -8.86 5.20 7.46
CA LYS A 69 -10.13 5.75 7.98
C LYS A 69 -10.60 6.96 7.17
N LEU A 70 -9.69 7.87 6.84
CA LEU A 70 -9.99 9.07 6.07
C LEU A 70 -10.42 8.73 4.64
N ALA A 71 -9.78 7.76 4.01
CA ALA A 71 -10.15 7.29 2.68
C ALA A 71 -11.60 6.78 2.66
N VAL A 72 -12.02 6.02 3.67
CA VAL A 72 -13.41 5.58 3.83
C VAL A 72 -14.34 6.77 4.08
N LEU A 73 -13.99 7.64 5.04
CA LEU A 73 -14.80 8.81 5.39
C LEU A 73 -15.07 9.73 4.19
N HIS A 74 -14.08 9.90 3.32
CA HIS A 74 -14.16 10.77 2.15
C HIS A 74 -14.64 10.04 0.89
N ASN A 75 -15.05 8.77 0.98
CA ASN A 75 -15.38 7.93 -0.17
C ASN A 75 -14.31 8.01 -1.27
N PHE A 76 -13.04 8.01 -0.86
CA PHE A 76 -11.91 8.16 -1.76
C PHE A 76 -11.85 6.96 -2.71
N LYS A 77 -11.80 7.23 -4.01
CA LYS A 77 -11.64 6.23 -5.05
C LYS A 77 -10.21 6.32 -5.56
N PRO A 78 -9.31 5.37 -5.22
CA PRO A 78 -7.97 5.37 -5.76
C PRO A 78 -8.01 5.24 -7.28
N TYR A 79 -7.10 5.95 -7.96
CA TYR A 79 -6.96 5.97 -9.41
C TYR A 79 -6.64 4.59 -9.99
N TYR A 80 -5.83 3.82 -9.25
CA TYR A 80 -5.57 2.42 -9.52
C TYR A 80 -6.25 1.60 -8.42
N SER A 81 -7.10 0.65 -8.83
CA SER A 81 -7.66 -0.37 -7.96
C SER A 81 -6.56 -1.16 -7.24
N ASP A 82 -6.96 -2.03 -6.32
CA ASP A 82 -6.10 -3.10 -5.81
C ASP A 82 -5.24 -3.67 -6.95
N PRO A 83 -3.89 -3.58 -6.86
CA PRO A 83 -3.00 -3.95 -7.97
C PRO A 83 -3.12 -5.42 -8.36
N PHE A 84 -3.82 -6.23 -7.56
CA PHE A 84 -4.10 -7.64 -7.81
C PHE A 84 -5.52 -7.90 -8.33
N LYS A 85 -6.39 -6.88 -8.45
CA LYS A 85 -7.77 -7.04 -8.95
C LYS A 85 -7.95 -6.81 -10.45
N ASP A 86 -6.96 -6.25 -11.14
CA ASP A 86 -7.08 -5.86 -12.56
C ASP A 86 -6.24 -6.71 -13.54
N GLU A 87 -5.72 -7.89 -13.14
CA GLU A 87 -5.00 -8.79 -14.07
C GLU A 87 -5.90 -9.74 -14.89
N ILE A 88 -7.23 -9.72 -14.75
CA ILE A 88 -8.13 -10.70 -15.39
C ILE A 88 -8.63 -10.28 -16.80
N LEU A 89 -8.38 -9.05 -17.27
CA LEU A 89 -9.02 -8.53 -18.49
C LEU A 89 -8.14 -8.33 -19.73
N LEU A 90 -6.86 -8.74 -19.70
CA LEU A 90 -5.94 -8.58 -20.84
C LEU A 90 -5.53 -9.90 -21.53
N LEU A 91 -6.23 -11.01 -21.24
CA LEU A 91 -5.96 -12.33 -21.85
C LEU A 91 -7.13 -12.92 -22.65
N ASN A 92 -8.10 -12.11 -23.06
CA ASN A 92 -9.19 -12.55 -23.96
C ASN A 92 -9.05 -11.92 -25.35
#